data_AF-A0A965LAY1-F1
#
_entry.id   AF-A0A965LAY1-F1
#
_cell.length_a   1.000
_cell.length_b   1.000
_cell.length_c   1.000
_cell.angle_alpha   90.00
_cell.angle_beta   90.00
_cell.angle_gamma   90.00
#
_symmetry.space_group_name_H-M   'P 1'
#
loop_
_entity.id
_entity.type
_entity.pdbx_description
1 polymer ?
#
loop_
_entity_poly.entity_id
_entity_poly.type
_entity_poly.pdbx_seq_one_letter_code
_entity_poly.pdbx_strand_id
1 'polypeptide(L)'
;MSEDNEQIDNLKLMSDAIYKNFEQLAKLQYEDIVNYSQPKKLTGAPHEILFDVTATVMEENEKGEIIGTKELCNQQYHIPVPIDQNYEIFMRTFFMYIEESLLKASDKAYSQGEPNTNE
;
A
#
# COMPACT_ATOMS: atom_id res chain seq x y z
N MET A 1 -29.15 25.77 49.58
CA MET A 1 -28.19 24.98 48.79
C MET A 1 -28.96 24.48 47.58
N SER A 2 -29.47 25.36 46.72
CA SER A 2 -28.84 26.24 45.71
C SER A 2 -28.75 25.49 44.37
N GLU A 3 -29.70 25.80 43.49
CA GLU A 3 -29.84 25.34 42.09
C GLU A 3 -28.52 25.40 41.30
N ASP A 4 -27.58 26.25 41.74
CA ASP A 4 -26.21 26.34 41.23
C ASP A 4 -25.42 25.02 41.34
N ASN A 5 -25.62 24.23 42.40
CA ASN A 5 -24.92 22.94 42.55
C ASN A 5 -25.42 21.89 41.54
N GLU A 6 -26.72 21.91 41.25
CA GLU A 6 -27.34 21.00 40.29
C GLU A 6 -26.93 21.33 38.85
N GLN A 7 -26.76 22.63 38.54
CA GLN A 7 -26.21 23.06 37.25
C GLN A 7 -24.74 22.64 37.08
N ILE A 8 -23.93 22.74 38.14
CA ILE A 8 -22.52 22.30 38.13
C ILE A 8 -22.41 20.78 37.93
N ASP A 9 -23.29 20.00 38.56
CA ASP A 9 -23.30 18.55 38.41
C ASP A 9 -23.73 18.12 37.00
N ASN A 10 -24.74 18.79 36.43
CA ASN A 10 -25.15 18.57 35.04
C ASN A 10 -24.04 18.92 34.03
N LEU A 11 -23.29 20.00 34.28
CA LEU A 11 -22.15 20.39 33.45
C LEU A 11 -21.03 19.32 33.47
N LYS A 12 -20.74 18.73 34.64
CA LYS A 12 -19.78 17.63 34.75
C LYS A 12 -20.25 16.36 34.03
N LEU A 13 -21.53 16.02 34.17
CA LEU A 13 -22.11 14.88 33.46
C LEU A 13 -22.03 15.05 31.94
N MET A 14 -22.28 16.26 31.43
CA MET A 14 -22.11 16.57 30.01
C MET A 14 -20.66 16.50 29.58
N SER A 15 -19.71 17.03 30.36
CA SER A 15 -18.29 16.93 30.01
C SER A 15 -17.83 15.48 29.93
N ASP A 16 -18.22 14.65 30.90
CA ASP A 16 -17.84 13.23 30.93
C ASP A 16 -18.43 12.45 29.75
N ALA A 17 -19.66 12.75 29.37
CA ALA A 17 -20.29 12.16 28.18
C ALA A 17 -19.57 12.58 26.88
N ILE A 18 -19.16 13.84 26.79
CA ILE A 18 -18.39 14.37 25.67
C ILE A 18 -17.02 13.67 25.58
N TYR A 19 -16.30 13.54 26.70
CA TYR A 19 -15.01 12.84 26.74
C TYR A 19 -15.12 11.37 26.32
N LYS A 20 -16.13 10.65 26.81
CA LYS A 20 -16.38 9.25 26.41
C LYS A 20 -16.70 9.11 24.92
N ASN A 21 -17.47 10.04 24.35
CA ASN A 21 -17.74 10.04 22.92
C ASN A 21 -16.46 10.30 22.11
N PHE A 22 -15.59 11.22 22.55
CA PHE A 22 -14.29 11.44 21.90
C PHE A 22 -13.38 10.21 21.96
N GLU A 23 -13.32 9.51 23.10
CA GLU A 23 -12.58 8.24 23.20
C GLU A 23 -13.13 7.17 22.26
N GLN A 24 -14.45 7.08 22.11
CA GLN A 24 -15.09 6.12 21.23
C GLN A 24 -14.83 6.43 19.75
N LEU A 25 -14.88 7.71 19.37
CA LEU A 25 -14.52 8.17 18.03
C LEU A 25 -13.03 7.92 17.72
N ALA A 26 -12.14 8.16 18.69
CA ALA A 26 -10.72 7.88 18.53
C ALA A 26 -10.44 6.37 18.36
N LYS A 27 -11.17 5.51 19.09
CA LYS A 27 -11.08 4.05 18.92
C LYS A 27 -11.59 3.60 17.56
N LEU A 28 -12.73 4.11 17.09
CA LEU A 28 -13.25 3.80 15.75
C LEU A 28 -12.28 4.24 14.65
N GLN A 29 -11.70 5.44 14.76
CA GLN A 29 -10.68 5.90 13.82
C GLN A 29 -9.42 5.04 13.85
N TYR A 30 -8.96 4.62 15.04
CA TYR A 30 -7.82 3.73 15.16
C TYR A 30 -8.11 2.35 14.55
N GLU A 31 -9.28 1.78 14.81
CA GLU A 31 -9.73 0.51 14.23
C GLU A 31 -9.83 0.59 12.71
N ASP A 32 -10.35 1.70 12.15
CA ASP A 32 -10.37 1.94 10.72
C ASP A 32 -8.94 2.00 10.15
N ILE A 33 -8.03 2.80 10.74
CA ILE A 33 -6.63 2.93 10.29
C ILE A 33 -5.91 1.57 10.34
N VAL A 34 -6.12 0.79 11.40
CA VAL A 34 -5.54 -0.55 11.54
C VAL A 34 -6.13 -1.51 10.50
N ASN A 35 -7.43 -1.45 10.21
CA ASN A 35 -8.09 -2.29 9.20
C ASN A 35 -7.65 -1.97 7.75
N TYR A 36 -7.26 -0.73 7.46
CA TYR A 36 -6.74 -0.35 6.14
C TYR A 36 -5.27 -0.74 5.94
N SER A 37 -4.53 -0.99 7.03
CA SER A 37 -3.10 -1.35 6.97
C SER A 37 -2.80 -2.84 6.93
N GLN A 38 -3.79 -3.71 7.22
CA GLN A 38 -3.56 -5.15 7.19
C GLN A 38 -3.86 -5.73 5.81
N PRO A 39 -2.89 -6.43 5.19
CA PRO A 39 -3.09 -7.10 3.91
C PRO A 39 -4.28 -8.07 3.99
N LYS A 40 -5.29 -7.86 3.14
CA LYS A 40 -6.48 -8.73 3.09
C LYS A 40 -6.20 -9.94 2.23
N LYS A 41 -6.56 -11.13 2.72
CA LYS A 41 -6.47 -12.38 1.96
C LYS A 41 -7.37 -12.30 0.72
N LEU A 42 -6.82 -12.57 -0.47
CA LEU A 42 -7.55 -12.45 -1.74
C LEU A 42 -7.92 -13.78 -2.39
N THR A 43 -7.36 -14.88 -1.90
CA THR A 43 -7.52 -16.22 -2.46
C THR A 43 -8.00 -17.20 -1.40
N GLY A 44 -8.53 -18.35 -1.85
CA GLY A 44 -8.87 -19.47 -0.97
C GLY A 44 -7.64 -20.26 -0.48
N ALA A 45 -6.42 -19.90 -0.87
CA ALA A 45 -5.21 -20.65 -0.54
C ALA A 45 -4.93 -20.59 0.96
N PRO A 46 -4.32 -21.62 1.56
CA PRO A 46 -4.06 -21.65 3.00
C PRO A 46 -3.10 -20.54 3.43
N HIS A 47 -2.05 -20.28 2.64
CA HIS A 47 -1.10 -19.18 2.84
C HIS A 47 -1.09 -18.24 1.62
N GLU A 48 -0.71 -16.98 1.85
CA GLU A 48 -0.45 -15.99 0.80
C GLU A 48 0.83 -15.22 1.11
N ILE A 49 1.63 -14.94 0.08
CA ILE A 49 2.68 -13.94 0.15
C ILE A 49 2.08 -12.64 -0.39
N LEU A 50 2.15 -11.57 0.38
CA LEU A 50 1.61 -10.26 0.05
C LEU A 50 2.76 -9.28 -0.07
N PHE A 51 2.81 -8.56 -1.19
CA PHE A 51 3.88 -7.59 -1.45
C PHE A 51 3.38 -6.50 -2.40
N ASP A 52 4.02 -5.33 -2.31
CA ASP A 52 3.71 -4.19 -3.16
C ASP A 52 4.86 -3.96 -4.15
N VAL A 53 4.52 -3.58 -5.38
CA VAL A 53 5.48 -3.12 -6.38
C VAL A 53 5.22 -1.64 -6.61
N THR A 54 6.21 -0.82 -6.25
CA THR A 54 6.20 0.62 -6.47
C THR A 54 7.25 0.99 -7.51
N ALA A 55 6.83 1.75 -8.52
CA ALA A 55 7.73 2.31 -9.52
C ALA A 55 7.67 3.83 -9.46
N THR A 56 8.84 4.45 -9.39
CA THR A 56 9.00 5.90 -9.28
C THR A 56 10.09 6.37 -10.22
N VAL A 57 9.82 7.45 -10.95
CA VAL A 57 10.82 8.15 -11.76
C VAL A 57 11.39 9.29 -10.93
N MET A 58 12.71 9.40 -10.92
CA MET A 58 13.44 10.54 -10.39
C MET A 58 14.06 11.29 -11.57
N GLU A 59 13.79 12.58 -11.66
CA GLU A 59 14.31 13.47 -12.69
C GLU A 59 15.49 14.26 -12.10
N GLU A 60 16.65 14.17 -12.75
CA GLU A 60 17.87 14.88 -12.36
C GLU A 60 18.19 16.00 -13.35
N ASN A 61 18.68 17.13 -12.85
CA ASN A 61 19.24 18.17 -13.70
C ASN A 61 20.69 17.85 -14.12
N GLU A 62 21.28 18.69 -14.96
CA GLU A 62 22.66 18.51 -15.46
C GLU A 62 23.74 18.52 -14.36
N LYS A 63 23.39 18.96 -13.14
CA LYS A 63 24.28 18.97 -11.98
C LYS A 63 24.12 17.72 -11.10
N GLY A 64 23.22 16.79 -11.48
CA GLY A 64 22.88 15.60 -10.70
C GLY A 64 21.94 15.87 -9.52
N GLU A 65 21.26 17.02 -9.50
CA GLU A 65 20.29 17.34 -8.44
C GLU A 65 18.90 16.81 -8.85
N ILE A 66 18.23 16.09 -7.93
CA ILE A 66 16.85 15.63 -8.14
C ILE A 66 15.92 16.86 -8.16
N ILE A 67 15.30 17.10 -9.31
CA ILE A 67 14.37 18.21 -9.55
C ILE A 67 12.91 17.76 -9.61
N GLY A 68 12.66 16.46 -9.69
CA GLY A 68 11.33 15.90 -9.76
C GLY A 68 11.28 14.44 -9.34
N THR A 69 10.18 14.06 -8.71
CA THR A 69 9.85 12.67 -8.40
C THR A 69 8.43 12.42 -8.82
N LYS A 70 8.20 11.37 -9.61
CA LYS A 70 6.87 10.97 -10.06
C LYS A 70 6.64 9.49 -9.81
N GLU A 71 5.67 9.18 -8.96
CA GLU A 71 5.18 7.81 -8.83
C GLU A 71 4.47 7.41 -10.13
N LEU A 72 4.87 6.27 -10.69
CA LEU A 72 4.27 5.69 -11.89
C LEU A 72 3.17 4.70 -11.53
N CYS A 73 3.44 3.85 -10.54
CA CYS A 73 2.48 2.89 -10.04
C CYS A 73 2.81 2.45 -8.62
N ASN A 74 1.78 2.08 -7.90
CA ASN A 74 1.83 1.33 -6.66
C ASN A 74 0.76 0.24 -6.77
N GLN A 75 1.20 -1.02 -6.86
CA GLN A 75 0.31 -2.15 -7.05
C GLN A 75 0.62 -3.24 -6.04
N GLN A 76 -0.43 -3.65 -5.33
CA GLN A 76 -0.38 -4.79 -4.42
C GLN A 76 -0.59 -6.11 -5.19
N TYR A 77 0.20 -7.11 -4.83
CA TYR A 77 0.18 -8.45 -5.41
C TYR A 77 0.11 -9.53 -4.33
N HIS A 78 -0.44 -10.67 -4.74
CA HIS A 78 -0.68 -11.83 -3.89
C HIS A 78 -0.21 -13.08 -4.60
N ILE A 79 0.60 -13.90 -3.92
CA ILE A 79 0.97 -15.22 -4.41
C ILE A 79 0.33 -16.27 -3.48
N PRO A 80 -0.61 -17.10 -3.97
CA PRO A 80 -1.15 -18.20 -3.18
C PRO A 80 -0.09 -19.27 -2.96
N VAL A 81 0.02 -19.77 -1.72
CA VAL A 81 1.02 -20.78 -1.35
C VAL A 81 0.36 -21.96 -0.60
N PRO A 82 0.66 -23.22 -0.99
CA PRO A 82 0.22 -24.39 -0.25
C PRO A 82 0.85 -24.49 1.16
N ILE A 83 0.27 -25.33 2.00
CA ILE A 83 0.83 -25.64 3.33
C ILE A 83 2.18 -26.35 3.16
N ASP A 84 3.10 -26.11 4.10
CA ASP A 84 4.42 -26.77 4.19
C ASP A 84 5.38 -26.55 2.99
N GLN A 85 5.19 -25.47 2.23
CA GLN A 85 6.09 -25.10 1.12
C GLN A 85 7.08 -24.01 1.51
N ASN A 86 8.23 -23.96 0.82
CA ASN A 86 9.23 -22.90 0.98
C ASN A 86 8.80 -21.64 0.20
N TYR A 87 8.44 -20.58 0.92
CA TYR A 87 7.97 -19.30 0.37
C TYR A 87 9.02 -18.62 -0.52
N GLU A 88 10.31 -18.82 -0.27
CA GLU A 88 11.38 -18.22 -1.07
C GLU A 88 11.34 -18.71 -2.52
N ILE A 89 10.92 -19.96 -2.77
CA ILE A 89 10.84 -20.52 -4.13
C ILE A 89 9.82 -19.74 -4.96
N PHE A 90 8.68 -19.37 -4.36
CA PHE A 90 7.62 -18.62 -5.02
C PHE A 90 8.10 -17.20 -5.38
N MET A 91 8.77 -16.51 -4.44
CA MET A 91 9.32 -15.18 -4.71
C MET A 91 10.43 -15.21 -5.76
N ARG A 92 11.35 -16.19 -5.69
CA ARG A 92 12.39 -16.36 -6.72
C ARG A 92 11.80 -16.63 -8.10
N THR A 93 10.76 -17.47 -8.16
CA THR A 93 10.05 -17.75 -9.42
C THR A 93 9.38 -16.49 -9.97
N PHE A 94 8.76 -15.69 -9.10
CA PHE A 94 8.17 -14.40 -9.48
C PHE A 94 9.21 -13.43 -10.05
N PHE A 95 10.35 -13.23 -9.38
CA PHE A 95 11.42 -12.35 -9.87
C PHE A 95 11.98 -12.82 -11.22
N MET A 96 12.31 -14.10 -11.34
CA MET A 96 12.80 -14.69 -12.58
C MET A 96 11.81 -14.48 -13.73
N TYR A 97 10.51 -14.68 -13.48
CA TYR A 97 9.48 -14.48 -14.49
C TYR A 97 9.37 -13.02 -14.94
N ILE A 98 9.43 -12.06 -14.00
CA ILE A 98 9.42 -10.63 -14.34
C ILE A 98 10.66 -10.26 -15.14
N GLU A 99 11.84 -10.67 -14.70
CA GLU A 99 13.10 -10.38 -15.40
C GLU A 99 13.09 -10.91 -16.84
N GLU A 100 12.69 -12.17 -17.03
CA GLU A 100 12.55 -12.75 -18.38
C GLU A 100 11.51 -12.02 -19.23
N SER A 101 10.38 -11.63 -18.63
CA SER A 101 9.30 -10.94 -19.34
C SER A 101 9.74 -9.55 -19.78
N LEU A 102 10.49 -8.84 -18.94
CA LEU A 102 11.04 -7.52 -19.25
C LEU A 102 12.11 -7.61 -20.34
N LEU A 103 13.00 -8.61 -20.29
CA LEU A 103 13.99 -8.86 -21.34
C LEU A 103 13.32 -9.13 -22.70
N LYS A 104 12.31 -10.00 -22.72
CA LYS A 104 11.54 -10.28 -23.94
C LYS A 104 10.82 -9.03 -24.47
N ALA A 105 10.28 -8.20 -23.56
CA ALA A 105 9.63 -6.96 -23.93
C ALA A 105 10.63 -5.94 -24.53
N SER A 106 11.83 -5.82 -23.95
CA SER A 106 12.88 -4.93 -24.48
C SER A 106 13.38 -5.41 -25.83
N ASP A 107 13.67 -6.70 -25.99
CA ASP A 107 14.16 -7.26 -27.26
C ASP A 107 13.17 -7.01 -28.40
N LYS A 108 11.87 -7.14 -28.11
CA LYS A 108 10.80 -6.83 -29.05
C LYS A 108 10.76 -5.34 -29.40
N ALA A 109 10.93 -4.45 -28.42
CA ALA A 109 10.94 -3.00 -28.65
C ALA A 109 12.12 -2.58 -29.54
N TYR A 110 13.31 -3.17 -29.36
CA TYR A 110 14.47 -2.90 -30.21
C TYR A 110 14.35 -3.53 -31.60
N SER A 111 13.77 -4.73 -31.71
CA SER A 111 13.57 -5.40 -33.01
C SER A 111 12.48 -4.75 -33.88
N GLN A 112 11.56 -3.99 -33.28
CA GLN A 112 10.51 -3.24 -33.99
C GLN A 112 10.90 -1.78 -34.28
N GLY A 113 12.11 -1.36 -33.88
CA GLY A 113 12.62 0.00 -34.03
C GLY A 113 13.58 0.22 -35.21
N GLU A 114 13.76 -0.74 -36.13
CA GLU A 114 14.52 -0.47 -37.36
C GLU A 114 13.81 0.61 -38.19
N PRO A 115 14.48 1.74 -38.51
CA PRO A 115 13.92 2.72 -39.42
C PRO A 115 13.83 2.07 -40.81
N ASN A 116 12.64 2.11 -41.42
CA ASN A 116 12.50 1.92 -42.86
C ASN A 116 13.33 3.00 -43.57
N THR A 117 14.59 2.72 -43.84
CA THR A 117 15.34 3.37 -44.92
C THR A 117 15.13 2.54 -46.16
N ASN A 118 14.00 2.75 -46.83
CA ASN A 118 13.86 2.40 -48.24
C ASN A 118 13.67 3.71 -49.02
N GLU A 119 14.77 4.04 -49.72
CA GLU A 119 14.95 4.77 -50.99
C GLU A 119 13.79 5.63 -51.54
#